data_AF-A0A2T5GDG0-F1
#
_entry.id   AF-A0A2T5GDG0-F1
#
_cell.length_a   1.000
_cell.length_b   1.000
_cell.length_c   1.000
_cell.angle_alpha   90.00
_cell.angle_beta   90.00
_cell.angle_gamma   90.00
#
_symmetry.space_group_name_H-M   'P 1'
#
loop_
_entity.id
_entity.type
_entity.pdbx_description
1 polymer ?
#
loop_
_entity_poly.entity_id
_entity_poly.type
_entity_poly.pdbx_seq_one_letter_code
_entity_poly.pdbx_strand_id
1 'polypeptide(L)'
;MRATFEAARPGGWRTAELAQALGVRSFHPAAETASEATATGAGFRAALLLADGHPLSGLWAELEAAGRRLVTERSPAALARYRAVVQAFVARALDEVEPATETTVSGGRARRFRLVRRIDAALLRLAEALTVAPAVELLAALGALEGLLLDLIA
;
A
#
# COMPACT_ATOMS: atom_id res chain seq x y z
N MET A 1 8.24 -44.11 39.03
CA MET A 1 9.13 -43.21 38.28
C MET A 1 8.30 -42.44 37.26
N ARG A 2 7.96 -41.18 37.58
CA ARG A 2 7.22 -40.25 36.72
C ARG A 2 8.27 -39.34 36.06
N ALA A 3 8.39 -39.39 34.73
CA ALA A 3 9.21 -38.44 34.00
C ALA A 3 8.43 -37.13 33.84
N THR A 4 8.96 -36.09 34.49
CA THR A 4 8.67 -34.69 34.25
C THR A 4 9.18 -34.31 32.86
N PHE A 5 8.31 -33.82 31.97
CA PHE A 5 8.76 -33.09 30.79
C PHE A 5 8.30 -31.64 30.88
N GLU A 6 9.31 -30.80 30.79
CA GLU A 6 9.41 -29.39 31.04
C GLU A 6 8.71 -28.55 29.96
N ALA A 7 8.19 -27.40 30.36
CA ALA A 7 7.50 -26.47 29.48
C ALA A 7 8.49 -25.71 28.57
N ALA A 8 8.23 -25.66 27.26
CA ALA A 8 8.91 -24.75 26.33
C ALA A 8 7.98 -24.27 25.19
N ARG A 9 7.47 -23.04 25.39
CA ARG A 9 7.04 -21.95 24.47
C ARG A 9 6.30 -22.20 23.13
N PRO A 10 5.30 -21.35 22.78
CA PRO A 10 4.65 -21.35 21.49
C PRO A 10 5.40 -20.44 20.50
N GLY A 11 5.84 -20.99 19.37
CA GLY A 11 6.41 -20.18 18.29
C GLY A 11 6.98 -21.00 17.14
N GLY A 12 6.51 -20.70 15.93
CA GLY A 12 7.38 -20.76 14.76
C GLY A 12 7.15 -21.87 13.73
N TRP A 13 6.50 -21.50 12.63
CA TRP A 13 6.83 -21.88 11.24
C TRP A 13 6.36 -23.25 10.74
N ARG A 14 5.06 -23.34 10.38
CA ARG A 14 4.50 -24.38 9.48
C ARG A 14 4.42 -23.96 8.01
N THR A 15 5.13 -22.92 7.58
CA THR A 15 5.07 -22.44 6.19
C THR A 15 6.10 -23.10 5.28
N ALA A 16 7.24 -23.56 5.82
CA ALA A 16 8.31 -24.17 5.03
C ALA A 16 8.00 -25.62 4.61
N GLU A 17 7.38 -26.42 5.49
CA GLU A 17 7.04 -27.82 5.20
C GLU A 17 5.87 -27.98 4.23
N LEU A 18 4.88 -27.07 4.27
CA LEU A 18 3.72 -27.11 3.35
C LEU A 18 4.09 -26.74 1.90
N ALA A 19 5.16 -25.96 1.71
CA ALA A 19 5.62 -25.56 0.38
C ALA A 19 6.28 -26.71 -0.40
N GLN A 20 6.91 -27.68 0.29
CA GLN A 20 7.57 -28.83 -0.36
C GLN A 20 6.58 -29.88 -0.88
N ALA A 21 5.41 -30.04 -0.23
CA ALA A 21 4.41 -31.03 -0.63
C ALA A 21 3.67 -30.68 -1.94
N LEU A 22 3.71 -29.42 -2.39
CA LEU A 22 2.94 -28.92 -3.54
C LEU A 22 3.74 -28.79 -4.85
N GLY A 23 4.99 -29.26 -4.89
CA GLY A 23 5.78 -29.30 -6.14
C GLY A 23 6.07 -27.92 -6.77
N VAL A 24 5.83 -26.82 -6.05
CA VAL A 24 6.19 -25.47 -6.49
C VAL A 24 7.66 -25.26 -6.15
N ARG A 25 8.52 -25.21 -7.17
CA ARG A 25 9.93 -24.83 -7.00
C ARG A 25 9.95 -23.48 -6.29
N SER A 26 10.43 -23.49 -5.05
CA SER A 26 10.97 -22.37 -4.29
C SER A 26 10.77 -21.01 -4.95
N PHE A 27 9.67 -20.34 -4.59
CA PHE A 27 9.65 -18.88 -4.73
C PHE A 27 10.66 -18.38 -3.70
N HIS A 28 11.87 -18.11 -4.16
CA HIS A 28 12.84 -17.36 -3.40
C HIS A 28 12.19 -16.00 -3.16
N PRO A 29 11.91 -15.57 -1.93
CA PRO A 29 11.64 -14.16 -1.71
C PRO A 29 12.98 -13.51 -2.03
N ALA A 30 13.11 -12.96 -3.25
CA ALA A 30 14.06 -11.88 -3.46
C ALA A 30 13.81 -10.94 -2.28
N ALA A 31 14.82 -10.80 -1.44
CA ALA A 31 14.79 -9.88 -0.34
C ALA A 31 14.34 -8.54 -0.93
N GLU A 32 13.06 -8.22 -0.76
CA GLU A 32 12.55 -6.89 -1.04
C GLU A 32 13.37 -6.02 -0.12
N THR A 33 14.30 -5.31 -0.73
CA THR A 33 15.12 -4.28 -0.13
C THR A 33 14.18 -3.20 0.37
N ALA A 34 13.59 -3.45 1.53
CA ALA A 34 12.94 -2.47 2.37
C ALA A 34 14.07 -1.62 2.96
N SER A 35 14.54 -0.62 2.23
CA SER A 35 15.41 0.43 2.75
C SER A 35 15.48 1.61 1.78
N GLU A 36 15.08 2.78 2.28
CA GLU A 36 15.51 4.13 1.83
C GLU A 36 14.94 4.73 0.53
N ALA A 37 13.70 4.43 0.14
CA ALA A 37 13.06 5.14 -0.99
C ALA A 37 11.76 5.89 -0.64
N THR A 38 11.47 6.14 0.63
CA THR A 38 10.07 6.33 1.07
C THR A 38 9.51 7.75 0.97
N ALA A 39 10.30 8.79 0.67
CA ALA A 39 9.78 10.13 0.38
C ALA A 39 10.23 10.66 -0.99
N THR A 40 11.52 10.54 -1.32
CA THR A 40 12.08 11.00 -2.59
C THR A 40 11.69 10.10 -3.77
N GLY A 41 11.48 8.79 -3.52
CA GLY A 41 11.13 7.83 -4.57
C GLY A 41 9.69 7.96 -5.08
N ALA A 42 8.74 8.27 -4.20
CA ALA A 42 7.34 8.41 -4.57
C ALA A 42 7.11 9.62 -5.50
N GLY A 43 7.66 10.80 -5.15
CA GLY A 43 7.56 12.00 -5.99
C GLY A 43 8.21 11.83 -7.37
N PHE A 44 9.37 11.17 -7.44
CA PHE A 44 10.01 10.86 -8.73
C PHE A 44 9.20 9.86 -9.56
N ARG A 45 8.69 8.78 -8.95
CA ARG A 45 7.83 7.81 -9.64
C ARG A 45 6.53 8.45 -10.11
N ALA A 46 5.94 9.32 -9.31
CA ALA A 46 4.76 10.09 -9.70
C ALA A 46 5.07 10.96 -10.92
N ALA A 47 6.19 11.69 -10.93
CA ALA A 47 6.59 12.49 -12.09
C ALA A 47 6.76 11.65 -13.38
N LEU A 48 7.24 10.41 -13.26
CA LEU A 48 7.38 9.49 -14.40
C LEU A 48 6.04 8.92 -14.89
N LEU A 49 5.16 8.51 -13.97
CA LEU A 49 3.90 7.84 -14.27
C LEU A 49 2.77 8.83 -14.59
N LEU A 50 2.86 10.05 -14.08
CA LEU A 50 1.84 11.09 -14.14
C LEU A 50 2.36 12.35 -14.84
N ALA A 51 3.23 12.17 -15.84
CA ALA A 51 3.71 13.24 -16.70
C ALA A 51 2.55 14.08 -17.28
N ASP A 52 2.88 15.30 -17.72
CA ASP A 52 1.90 16.29 -18.20
C ASP A 52 0.90 15.69 -19.19
N GLY A 53 -0.39 15.83 -18.88
CA GLY A 53 -1.50 15.28 -19.68
C GLY A 53 -2.08 13.97 -19.17
N HIS A 54 -1.46 13.29 -18.18
CA HIS A 54 -2.05 12.09 -17.58
C HIS A 54 -3.35 12.44 -16.82
N PRO A 55 -4.46 11.68 -16.99
CA PRO A 55 -5.77 12.01 -16.40
C PRO A 55 -5.80 12.01 -14.86
N LEU A 56 -4.80 11.38 -14.22
CA LEU A 56 -4.64 11.33 -12.76
C LEU A 56 -3.72 12.43 -12.18
N SER A 57 -3.01 13.20 -13.02
CA SER A 57 -2.06 14.23 -12.57
C SER A 57 -2.69 15.27 -11.62
N GLY A 58 -3.89 15.75 -11.94
CA GLY A 58 -4.64 16.67 -11.09
C GLY A 58 -5.02 16.08 -9.74
N LEU A 59 -5.53 14.84 -9.74
CA LEU A 59 -5.88 14.12 -8.50
C LEU A 59 -4.65 13.85 -7.63
N TRP A 60 -3.49 13.63 -8.24
CA TRP A 60 -2.23 13.47 -7.51
C TRP A 60 -1.79 14.76 -6.82
N ALA A 61 -1.87 15.91 -7.51
CA ALA A 61 -1.56 17.20 -6.89
C ALA A 61 -2.51 17.53 -5.73
N GLU A 62 -3.80 17.23 -5.89
CA GLU A 62 -4.80 17.35 -4.81
C GLU A 62 -4.51 16.42 -3.64
N LEU A 63 -4.07 15.18 -3.92
CA LEU A 63 -3.72 14.19 -2.92
C LEU A 63 -2.56 14.68 -2.05
N GLU A 64 -1.47 15.14 -2.67
CA GLU A 64 -0.31 15.65 -1.94
C GLU A 64 -0.67 16.89 -1.11
N ALA A 65 -1.51 17.78 -1.64
CA ALA A 65 -1.99 18.95 -0.91
C ALA A 65 -2.84 18.56 0.30
N ALA A 66 -3.74 17.58 0.14
CA ALA A 66 -4.55 17.04 1.23
C ALA A 66 -3.67 16.30 2.28
N GLY A 67 -2.64 15.58 1.85
CA GLY A 67 -1.68 14.90 2.73
C GLY A 67 -0.89 15.90 3.59
N ARG A 68 -0.36 16.97 2.98
CA ARG A 68 0.30 18.06 3.73
C ARG A 68 -0.63 18.67 4.77
N ARG A 69 -1.89 18.95 4.39
CA ARG A 69 -2.91 19.49 5.32
C ARG A 69 -3.24 18.51 6.44
N LEU A 70 -3.26 17.21 6.18
CA LEU A 70 -3.53 16.19 7.19
C LEU A 70 -2.46 16.17 8.28
N VAL A 71 -1.19 16.28 7.90
CA VAL A 71 -0.07 16.34 8.86
C VAL A 71 -0.13 17.59 9.73
N THR A 72 -0.54 18.73 9.16
CA THR A 72 -0.62 20.01 9.89
C THR A 72 -1.86 20.11 10.78
N GLU A 73 -3.03 19.76 10.26
CA GLU A 73 -4.30 19.96 10.96
C GLU A 73 -4.65 18.83 11.92
N ARG A 74 -4.22 17.60 11.62
CA ARG A 74 -4.49 16.38 12.42
C ARG A 74 -5.95 16.22 12.85
N SER A 75 -6.87 16.62 11.98
CA SER A 75 -8.29 16.65 12.27
C SER A 75 -9.06 15.56 11.53
N PRO A 76 -10.21 15.09 12.06
CA PRO A 76 -11.10 14.18 11.33
C PRO A 76 -11.55 14.76 9.98
N ALA A 77 -11.74 16.08 9.89
CA ALA A 77 -12.10 16.76 8.65
C ALA A 77 -10.98 16.69 7.60
N ALA A 78 -9.72 16.90 8.00
CA ALA A 78 -8.57 16.75 7.11
C ALA A 78 -8.43 15.30 6.63
N LEU A 79 -8.66 14.31 7.51
CA LEU A 79 -8.61 12.89 7.15
C LEU A 79 -9.72 12.52 6.16
N ALA A 80 -10.94 13.02 6.37
CA ALA A 80 -12.05 12.81 5.45
C ALA A 80 -11.76 13.37 4.06
N ARG A 81 -11.18 14.57 3.98
CA ARG A 81 -10.73 15.16 2.70
C ARG A 81 -9.67 14.31 2.02
N TYR A 82 -8.63 13.89 2.76
CA TYR A 82 -7.60 13.02 2.21
C TYR A 82 -8.18 11.70 1.69
N ARG A 83 -9.05 11.04 2.47
CA ARG A 83 -9.74 9.81 2.05
C ARG A 83 -10.58 10.00 0.78
N ALA A 84 -11.30 11.12 0.67
CA ALA A 84 -12.10 11.39 -0.52
C ALA A 84 -11.24 11.51 -1.78
N VAL A 85 -10.09 12.19 -1.70
CA VAL A 85 -9.16 12.30 -2.83
C VAL A 85 -8.53 10.94 -3.17
N VAL A 86 -8.14 10.14 -2.17
CA VAL A 86 -7.65 8.77 -2.39
C VAL A 86 -8.70 7.91 -3.10
N GLN A 87 -9.96 7.99 -2.68
CA GLN A 87 -11.06 7.24 -3.31
C GLN A 87 -11.28 7.68 -4.76
N ALA A 88 -11.28 8.99 -5.04
CA ALA A 88 -11.40 9.52 -6.39
C ALA A 88 -10.23 9.06 -7.28
N PHE A 89 -9.00 9.08 -6.75
CA PHE A 89 -7.82 8.59 -7.45
C PHE A 89 -7.94 7.10 -7.77
N VAL A 90 -8.30 6.26 -6.80
CA VAL A 90 -8.44 4.81 -6.99
C VAL A 90 -9.54 4.50 -8.01
N ALA A 91 -10.70 5.17 -7.92
CA ALA A 91 -11.79 4.98 -8.86
C ALA A 91 -11.34 5.31 -10.29
N ARG A 92 -10.75 6.50 -10.50
CA ARG A 92 -10.26 6.89 -11.83
C ARG A 92 -9.15 5.97 -12.32
N ALA A 93 -8.23 5.56 -11.45
CA ALA A 93 -7.16 4.62 -11.80
C ALA A 93 -7.68 3.27 -12.28
N LEU A 94 -8.79 2.78 -11.71
CA LEU A 94 -9.43 1.55 -12.16
C LEU A 94 -10.17 1.77 -13.48
N ASP A 95 -10.86 2.90 -13.65
CA ASP A 95 -11.59 3.25 -14.88
C ASP A 95 -10.65 3.38 -16.10
N GLU A 96 -9.48 4.03 -15.94
CA GLU A 96 -8.48 4.19 -17.02
C GLU A 96 -7.91 2.86 -17.52
N VAL A 97 -7.92 1.84 -16.66
CA VAL A 97 -7.37 0.51 -16.96
C VAL A 97 -8.40 -0.40 -17.63
N GLU A 98 -9.69 -0.06 -17.56
CA GLU A 98 -10.79 -0.94 -17.97
C GLU A 98 -11.22 -0.90 -19.46
N PRO A 99 -10.70 -0.06 -20.41
CA PRO A 99 -11.14 -0.16 -21.80
C PRO A 99 -10.25 -1.01 -22.73
N ALA A 100 -9.13 -1.59 -22.27
CA ALA A 100 -8.23 -2.37 -23.14
C ALA A 100 -8.23 -3.87 -22.81
N THR A 101 -9.09 -4.60 -23.52
CA THR A 101 -9.10 -6.07 -23.67
C THR A 101 -9.52 -6.89 -22.43
N GLU A 102 -10.81 -7.19 -22.39
CA GLU A 102 -11.27 -8.50 -21.92
C GLU A 102 -10.40 -9.59 -22.59
N THR A 103 -9.63 -10.35 -21.81
CA THR A 103 -9.78 -11.84 -21.74
C THR A 103 -8.63 -12.61 -21.08
N THR A 104 -7.41 -12.10 -20.83
CA THR A 104 -6.29 -13.06 -20.62
C THR A 104 -5.48 -13.05 -19.32
N VAL A 105 -5.72 -12.19 -18.32
CA VAL A 105 -4.95 -12.31 -17.06
C VAL A 105 -5.82 -12.13 -15.81
N SER A 106 -6.38 -13.24 -15.31
CA SER A 106 -7.00 -13.33 -13.97
C SER A 106 -6.07 -12.83 -12.85
N GLY A 107 -4.75 -12.93 -13.04
CA GLY A 107 -3.73 -12.41 -12.13
C GLY A 107 -3.70 -10.88 -11.98
N GLY A 108 -4.03 -10.12 -13.03
CA GLY A 108 -4.02 -8.65 -13.00
C GLY A 108 -5.14 -8.09 -12.12
N ARG A 109 -6.36 -8.62 -12.28
CA ARG A 109 -7.51 -8.26 -11.43
C ARG A 109 -7.28 -8.65 -9.97
N ALA A 110 -6.74 -9.85 -9.71
CA ALA A 110 -6.41 -10.28 -8.35
C ALA A 110 -5.32 -9.41 -7.70
N ARG A 111 -4.30 -8.97 -8.46
CA ARG A 111 -3.27 -8.03 -7.97
C ARG A 111 -3.89 -6.68 -7.60
N ARG A 112 -4.70 -6.09 -8.47
CA ARG A 112 -5.38 -4.80 -8.23
C ARG A 112 -6.30 -4.86 -7.01
N PHE A 113 -7.10 -5.93 -6.89
CA PHE A 113 -7.94 -6.13 -5.70
C PHE A 113 -7.11 -6.19 -4.41
N ARG A 114 -5.96 -6.90 -4.43
CA ARG A 114 -5.04 -6.91 -3.27
C ARG A 114 -4.47 -5.52 -2.98
N LEU A 115 -4.13 -4.73 -3.99
CA LEU A 115 -3.65 -3.37 -3.81
C LEU A 115 -4.71 -2.45 -3.20
N VAL A 116 -5.95 -2.49 -3.71
CA VAL A 116 -7.07 -1.71 -3.14
C VAL A 116 -7.30 -2.07 -1.68
N ARG A 117 -7.26 -3.36 -1.32
CA ARG A 117 -7.36 -3.79 0.09
C ARG A 117 -6.21 -3.28 0.96
N ARG A 118 -4.98 -3.22 0.42
CA ARG A 118 -3.82 -2.68 1.13
C ARG A 118 -3.94 -1.18 1.34
N ILE A 119 -4.45 -0.44 0.35
CA ILE A 119 -4.72 1.00 0.43
C ILE A 119 -5.76 1.26 1.54
N ASP A 120 -6.87 0.52 1.55
CA ASP A 120 -7.90 0.65 2.58
C ASP A 120 -7.34 0.39 4.00
N ALA A 121 -6.60 -0.70 4.18
CA ALA A 121 -5.94 -1.00 5.45
C ALA A 121 -4.90 0.06 5.86
N ALA A 122 -4.24 0.71 4.90
CA ALA A 122 -3.32 1.81 5.18
C ALA A 122 -4.07 3.09 5.60
N LEU A 123 -5.23 3.39 4.99
CA LEU A 123 -6.09 4.49 5.41
C LEU A 123 -6.68 4.29 6.81
N LEU A 124 -6.94 3.04 7.21
CA LEU A 124 -7.38 2.74 8.57
C LEU A 124 -6.25 2.99 9.58
N ARG A 125 -5.06 2.46 9.32
CA ARG A 125 -3.87 2.67 10.16
C ARG A 125 -3.47 4.14 10.26
N LEU A 126 -3.59 4.90 9.17
CA LEU A 126 -3.36 6.35 9.17
C LEU A 126 -4.33 7.08 10.11
N ALA A 127 -5.59 6.65 10.16
CA ALA A 127 -6.59 7.24 11.06
C ALA A 127 -6.26 6.96 12.53
N GLU A 128 -5.82 5.74 12.86
CA GLU A 128 -5.37 5.37 14.21
C GLU A 128 -4.13 6.15 14.63
N ALA A 129 -3.19 6.34 13.70
CA ALA A 129 -1.94 7.05 13.96
C ALA A 129 -2.13 8.58 14.08
N LEU A 130 -3.19 9.15 13.51
CA LEU A 130 -3.34 10.60 13.34
C LEU A 130 -3.18 11.41 14.63
N THR A 131 -3.67 10.88 15.75
CA THR A 131 -3.69 11.57 17.05
C THR A 131 -2.42 11.35 17.87
N VAL A 132 -1.79 10.18 17.74
CA VAL A 132 -0.69 9.75 18.60
C VAL A 132 0.68 9.85 17.94
N ALA A 133 0.74 9.72 16.62
CA ALA A 133 2.01 9.63 15.91
C ALA A 133 2.69 11.00 15.74
N PRO A 134 4.02 11.07 15.82
CA PRO A 134 4.77 12.26 15.46
C PRO A 134 4.63 12.57 13.97
N ALA A 135 4.90 13.83 13.58
CA ALA A 135 4.68 14.28 12.21
C ALA A 135 5.50 13.50 11.18
N VAL A 136 6.73 13.11 11.55
CA VAL A 136 7.63 12.31 10.71
C VAL A 136 7.04 10.93 10.40
N GLU A 137 6.41 10.28 11.39
CA GLU A 137 5.76 8.98 11.18
C GLU A 137 4.51 9.11 10.31
N LEU A 138 3.73 10.19 10.47
CA LEU A 138 2.59 10.47 9.58
C LEU A 138 3.04 10.70 8.13
N LEU A 139 4.13 11.44 7.93
CA LEU A 139 4.72 11.65 6.61
C LEU A 139 5.19 10.33 5.98
N ALA A 140 5.82 9.44 6.77
CA ALA A 140 6.23 8.12 6.29
C ALA A 140 5.01 7.25 5.92
N ALA A 141 3.93 7.30 6.70
CA ALA A 141 2.70 6.59 6.42
C ALA A 141 2.02 7.10 5.13
N LEU A 142 2.03 8.42 4.91
CA LEU A 142 1.53 9.03 3.68
C LEU A 142 2.35 8.61 2.45
N GLY A 143 3.68 8.68 2.52
CA GLY A 143 4.55 8.24 1.42
C GLY A 143 4.40 6.75 1.09
N ALA A 144 4.20 5.90 2.10
CA ALA A 144 3.90 4.49 1.88
C ALA A 144 2.54 4.29 1.17
N LEU A 145 1.53 5.09 1.51
CA LEU A 145 0.22 5.05 0.87
C LEU A 145 0.28 5.55 -0.59
N GLU A 146 1.01 6.64 -0.83
CA GLU A 146 1.32 7.15 -2.17
C GLU A 146 2.00 6.10 -3.05
N GLY A 147 2.97 5.35 -2.50
CA GLY A 147 3.60 4.23 -3.20
C GLY A 147 2.60 3.15 -3.64
N LEU A 148 1.63 2.80 -2.77
CA LEU A 148 0.57 1.83 -3.12
C LEU A 148 -0.35 2.35 -4.24
N LEU A 149 -0.61 3.66 -4.28
CA LEU A 149 -1.42 4.29 -5.33
C LEU A 149 -0.68 4.29 -6.67
N LEU A 150 0.63 4.53 -6.67
CA LEU A 150 1.45 4.42 -7.88
C LEU A 150 1.56 2.97 -8.37
N ASP A 151 1.66 2.00 -7.47
CA ASP A 151 1.67 0.57 -7.83
C ASP A 151 0.35 0.08 -8.44
N LEU A 152 -0.76 0.81 -8.22
CA LEU A 152 -2.07 0.51 -8.80
C LEU A 152 -2.14 0.87 -10.29
N ILE A 153 -1.46 1.95 -10.68
CA ILE A 153 -1.47 2.49 -12.06
C ILE A 153 -0.24 2.10 -12.89
N ALA A 154 0.78 1.54 -12.25
CA ALA A 154 1.93 0.91 -12.89
C ALA A 154 1.58 -0.50 -13.40
#